data_AF-A0A1Y2GUL6-F1
#
_entry.id   AF-A0A1Y2GUL6-F1
#
_cell.length_a   1.000
_cell.length_b   1.000
_cell.length_c   1.000
_cell.angle_alpha   90.00
_cell.angle_beta   90.00
_cell.angle_gamma   90.00
#
_symmetry.space_group_name_H-M   'P 1'
#
loop_
_entity.id
_entity.type
_entity.pdbx_description
1 polymer ?
#
loop_
_entity_poly.entity_id
_entity_poly.type
_entity_poly.pdbx_seq_one_letter_code
_entity_poly.pdbx_strand_id
1 'polypeptide(L)' 'MTSSIAAEQHKIKGNDYFKAKAFDNAIQEYSTAIVKDPKVAIYYCNRANCYLKLERFTSVITDCERVVELDPKSG' A
#
# COMPACT_ATOMS: atom_id res chain seq x y z
N MET A 1 -14.93 8.42 -13.07
CA MET A 1 -14.96 7.00 -12.67
C MET A 1 -13.71 6.21 -13.08
N THR A 2 -12.65 6.84 -13.61
CA THR A 2 -11.46 6.14 -14.13
C THR A 2 -10.32 5.97 -13.11
N SER A 3 -10.21 6.84 -12.11
CA SER A 3 -9.09 6.82 -11.15
C SER A 3 -9.06 5.58 -10.25
N SER A 4 -10.23 5.06 -9.85
CA SER A 4 -10.34 3.88 -8.97
C SER A 4 -9.91 2.58 -9.67
N ILE A 5 -10.23 2.41 -10.95
CA ILE A 5 -9.84 1.21 -11.72
C ILE A 5 -8.32 1.17 -11.90
N ALA A 6 -7.70 2.31 -12.22
CA ALA A 6 -6.26 2.42 -12.35
C ALA A 6 -5.53 2.13 -11.03
N ALA A 7 -6.03 2.67 -9.91
CA ALA A 7 -5.46 2.40 -8.59
C ALA A 7 -5.55 0.90 -8.23
N GLU A 8 -6.68 0.26 -8.54
CA GLU A 8 -6.89 -1.16 -8.27
C GLU A 8 -5.97 -2.06 -9.09
N GLN A 9 -5.71 -1.72 -10.36
CA GLN A 9 -4.73 -2.43 -11.18
C GLN A 9 -3.32 -2.38 -10.58
N HIS A 10 -2.91 -1.22 -10.07
CA HIS A 10 -1.63 -1.09 -9.38
C HIS A 10 -1.61 -1.89 -8.06
N LYS A 11 -2.70 -1.95 -7.29
CA LYS A 11 -2.77 -2.86 -6.13
C LYS A 11 -2.58 -4.32 -6.56
N ILE A 12 -3.24 -4.77 -7.62
CA ILE A 12 -3.12 -6.16 -8.10
C ILE A 12 -1.67 -6.47 -8.48
N LYS A 13 -1.01 -5.60 -9.25
CA LYS A 13 0.42 -5.75 -9.58
C LYS A 13 1.32 -5.77 -8.34
N GLY A 14 1.05 -4.88 -7.38
CA GLY A 14 1.75 -4.84 -6.10
C GLY A 14 1.60 -6.16 -5.33
N ASN A 15 0.39 -6.75 -5.33
CA ASN A 15 0.14 -8.05 -4.70
C ASN A 15 0.94 -9.17 -5.37
N ASP A 16 1.07 -9.15 -6.69
CA ASP A 16 1.83 -10.16 -7.43
C ASP A 16 3.33 -10.04 -7.17
N TYR A 17 3.88 -8.82 -7.14
CA TYR A 17 5.27 -8.60 -6.70
C TYR A 17 5.50 -9.01 -5.25
N PHE A 18 4.53 -8.76 -4.36
CA PHE A 18 4.62 -9.18 -2.96
C PHE A 18 4.70 -10.71 -2.83
N LYS A 19 3.86 -11.45 -3.57
CA LYS A 19 3.92 -12.92 -3.63
C LYS A 19 5.26 -13.41 -4.17
N ALA A 20 5.82 -12.70 -5.15
CA ALA A 20 7.15 -12.97 -5.69
C ALA A 20 8.30 -12.53 -4.77
N LYS A 21 8.01 -11.99 -3.57
CA LYS A 21 8.98 -11.42 -2.63
C LYS A 21 9.80 -10.24 -3.19
N ALA A 22 9.35 -9.65 -4.29
CA ALA A 22 9.94 -8.44 -4.88
C ALA A 22 9.37 -7.19 -4.18
N PHE A 23 9.76 -6.99 -2.92
CA PHE A 23 9.11 -6.02 -2.04
C PHE A 23 9.29 -4.56 -2.49
N ASP A 24 10.44 -4.16 -3.03
CA ASP A 24 10.63 -2.79 -3.54
C ASP A 24 9.72 -2.51 -4.76
N ASN A 25 9.56 -3.48 -5.66
CA ASN A 25 8.62 -3.36 -6.79
C ASN A 25 7.17 -3.28 -6.30
N ALA A 26 6.80 -4.10 -5.30
CA ALA A 26 5.47 -4.04 -4.69
C ALA A 26 5.20 -2.65 -4.08
N ILE A 27 6.19 -2.07 -3.38
CA ILE A 27 6.13 -0.72 -2.81
C ILE A 27 5.86 0.33 -3.89
N GLN A 28 6.52 0.25 -5.04
CA GLN A 28 6.33 1.19 -6.14
C GLN A 28 4.89 1.12 -6.70
N GLU A 29 4.37 -0.08 -6.89
CA GLU A 29 3.00 -0.27 -7.37
C GLU A 29 1.96 0.24 -6.34
N TYR A 30 2.09 -0.11 -5.06
CA TYR A 30 1.18 0.42 -4.03
C TYR A 30 1.29 1.94 -3.89
N SER A 31 2.48 2.51 -4.01
CA SER A 31 2.66 3.97 -3.99
C SER A 31 1.95 4.64 -5.15
N THR A 32 1.96 4.01 -6.33
CA THR A 32 1.22 4.50 -7.49
C THR A 32 -0.30 4.39 -7.26
N ALA A 33 -0.78 3.30 -6.66
CA ALA A 33 -2.18 3.15 -6.25
C ALA A 33 -2.60 4.26 -5.27
N ILE A 34 -1.78 4.56 -4.27
CA ILE A 34 -2.00 5.64 -3.29
C ILE A 34 -2.08 7.01 -3.97
N VAL A 35 -1.18 7.32 -4.91
CA VAL A 35 -1.22 8.60 -5.65
C VAL A 35 -2.51 8.73 -6.47
N LYS A 36 -3.06 7.61 -6.96
CA LYS A 36 -4.28 7.59 -7.77
C LYS A 36 -5.55 7.65 -6.93
N ASP A 37 -5.56 6.98 -5.79
CA ASP A 37 -6.64 7.05 -4.81
C ASP A 37 -6.09 6.99 -3.37
N PRO A 38 -5.82 8.15 -2.75
CA PRO A 38 -5.14 8.23 -1.46
C PRO A 38 -6.05 7.93 -0.26
N LYS A 39 -7.35 7.68 -0.49
CA LYS A 39 -8.33 7.46 0.58
C LYS A 39 -8.54 5.98 0.89
N VAL A 40 -7.91 5.08 0.13
CA VAL A 40 -8.07 3.63 0.31
C VAL A 40 -7.02 3.11 1.28
N ALA A 41 -7.43 2.81 2.51
CA ALA A 41 -6.54 2.33 3.58
C ALA A 41 -5.74 1.07 3.19
N ILE A 42 -6.34 0.15 2.42
CA ILE A 42 -5.70 -1.13 2.05
C ILE A 42 -4.38 -0.95 1.29
N TYR A 43 -4.22 0.13 0.51
CA TYR A 43 -2.98 0.36 -0.24
C TYR A 43 -1.82 0.69 0.70
N TYR A 44 -2.10 1.43 1.78
CA TYR A 44 -1.13 1.72 2.84
C TYR A 44 -0.83 0.47 3.66
N CYS A 45 -1.84 -0.33 4.04
CA CYS A 45 -1.62 -1.61 4.73
C CYS A 45 -0.68 -2.54 3.93
N ASN A 46 -0.93 -2.67 2.62
CA ASN A 46 -0.14 -3.54 1.77
C ASN A 46 1.30 -3.03 1.58
N ARG A 47 1.48 -1.71 1.50
CA ARG A 47 2.81 -1.10 1.43
C ARG A 47 3.57 -1.22 2.77
N ALA A 48 2.88 -1.02 3.90
CA ALA A 48 3.42 -1.26 5.24
C ALA A 48 3.91 -2.70 5.41
N ASN A 49 3.15 -3.70 4.91
CA ASN A 49 3.59 -5.09 4.92
C ASN A 49 4.89 -5.31 4.13
N CYS A 50 5.10 -4.60 3.03
CA CYS A 50 6.36 -4.67 2.28
C CYS A 50 7.51 -4.06 3.08
N TYR A 51 7.29 -2.88 3.67
CA TYR A 51 8.28 -2.23 4.53
C TYR A 51 8.65 -3.09 5.74
N LEU A 52 7.69 -3.80 6.33
CA LEU A 52 7.93 -4.73 7.42
C LEU A 52 8.84 -5.89 6.98
N LYS A 53 8.64 -6.44 5.77
CA LYS A 53 9.52 -7.49 5.21
C LYS A 53 10.93 -6.99 4.89
N LEU A 54 11.10 -5.68 4.69
CA LEU A 54 12.38 -5.02 4.46
C LEU A 54 12.96 -4.39 5.74
N GLU A 55 12.33 -4.60 6.90
CA GLU A 55 12.73 -4.03 8.20
C GLU A 55 12.80 -2.49 8.21
N ARG A 56 12.03 -1.83 7.34
CA ARG A 56 11.93 -0.36 7.26
C ARG A 56 10.84 0.17 8.21
N PHE A 57 11.08 0.04 9.51
CA PHE A 57 10.06 0.30 10.55
C PHE A 57 9.50 1.72 10.56
N THR A 58 10.31 2.74 10.26
CA THR A 58 9.81 4.13 10.18
C THR A 58 8.71 4.26 9.13
N SER A 59 8.91 3.65 7.95
CA SER A 59 7.90 3.65 6.88
C SER A 59 6.65 2.83 7.23
N VAL A 60 6.80 1.75 8.01
CA VAL A 60 5.67 0.98 8.54
C VAL A 60 4.80 1.85 9.43
N ILE A 61 5.41 2.57 10.38
CA ILE A 61 4.69 3.44 11.32
C ILE A 61 3.90 4.51 10.55
N THR A 62 4.55 5.21 9.61
CA THR A 62 3.88 6.23 8.80
C THR A 62 2.69 5.69 8.01
N ASP A 63 2.80 4.50 7.40
CA ASP A 63 1.68 3.92 6.66
C ASP A 63 0.56 3.43 7.60
N CYS A 64 0.90 2.89 8.77
CA CYS A 64 -0.08 2.49 9.78
C CYS A 64 -0.85 3.68 10.37
N GLU A 65 -0.17 4.79 10.67
CA GLU A 65 -0.82 6.04 11.09
C GLU A 65 -1.84 6.49 10.05
N ARG A 66 -1.46 6.43 8.77
CA ARG A 66 -2.36 6.79 7.68
C ARG A 66 -3.57 5.86 7.56
N VAL A 67 -3.42 4.57 7.84
CA VAL A 67 -4.53 3.60 7.88
C VAL A 67 -5.52 3.98 8.98
N VAL A 68 -5.05 4.28 10.18
CA VAL A 68 -5.90 4.67 11.31
C VAL A 68 -6.64 5.98 11.03
N GLU A 69 -5.99 6.95 10.39
CA GLU A 69 -6.64 8.20 9.97
C GLU A 69 -7.77 7.98 8.94
N LEU A 70 -7.60 7.03 8.02
CA LEU A 70 -8.54 6.75 6.94
C LEU A 70 -9.67 5.81 7.35
N ASP A 71 -9.37 4.85 8.22
CA ASP A 71 -10.33 3.92 8.81
C ASP A 71 -10.07 3.74 10.31
N PRO A 72 -10.68 4.60 11.15
CA PRO A 72 -10.50 4.57 12.59
C PRO A 72 -11.02 3.29 13.27
N LYS A 73 -11.76 2.44 12.55
CA LYS A 73 -12.30 1.16 13.07
C LYS A 73 -11.37 -0.03 12.81
N SER A 74 -10.31 0.16 12.03
CA SER A 74 -9.33 -0.88 11.68
C SER A 74 -8.13 -0.96 12.64
N GLY A 75 -8.13 -0.15 13.71
CA GLY A 75 -7.12 -0.15 14.78
C GLY A 75 -7.35 -1.20 15.86
#